data_AF-A0AAJ6JNW4-F1
#
_entry.id   AF-A0AAJ6JNW4-F1
#
_cell.length_a   1.000
_cell.length_b   1.000
_cell.length_c   1.000
_cell.angle_alpha   90.00
_cell.angle_beta   90.00
_cell.angle_gamma   90.00
#
_symmetry.space_group_name_H-M   'P 1'
#
loop_
_entity.id
_entity.type
_entity.pdbx_description
1 polymer ?
#
loop_
_entity_poly.entity_id
_entity_poly.type
_entity_poly.pdbx_seq_one_letter_code
_entity_poly.pdbx_strand_id
1 'polypeptide(L)'
;MRRTFNVIFRWLTLLGWRDVTTAPFDCAIELAVFDVDPRRLAFPCLRHGDAWVDATTMQPIEVSPTHWRYWQPEVLPMSCC
;
A
#
# COMPACT_ATOMS: atom_id res chain seq x y z
N MET A 1 6.68 5.64 -26.85
CA MET A 1 7.15 5.87 -25.46
C MET A 1 6.60 4.77 -24.55
N ARG A 2 7.29 3.61 -24.47
CA ARG A 2 6.87 2.44 -23.66
C ARG A 2 8.08 1.79 -22.96
N ARG A 3 9.05 2.59 -22.50
CA ARG A 3 10.31 2.07 -21.93
C ARG A 3 10.56 2.45 -20.46
N THR A 4 9.82 3.41 -19.90
CA THR A 4 9.98 3.84 -18.49
C THR A 4 9.10 3.07 -17.50
N PHE A 5 7.88 2.67 -17.89
CA PHE A 5 6.94 1.96 -17.00
C PHE A 5 7.49 0.62 -16.49
N ASN A 6 8.25 -0.10 -17.32
CA ASN A 6 8.69 -1.46 -17.00
C ASN A 6 9.78 -1.49 -15.91
N VAL A 7 10.61 -0.46 -15.82
CA VAL A 7 11.69 -0.40 -14.82
C VAL A 7 11.11 -0.09 -13.44
N ILE A 8 10.21 0.89 -13.34
CA ILE A 8 9.58 1.29 -12.07
C ILE A 8 8.74 0.14 -11.50
N PHE A 9 7.96 -0.55 -12.33
CA PHE A 9 7.18 -1.72 -11.91
C PHE A 9 8.06 -2.85 -11.37
N ARG A 10 9.20 -3.09 -12.03
CA ARG A 10 10.14 -4.15 -11.62
C ARG A 10 10.85 -3.82 -10.30
N TRP A 11 11.15 -2.54 -10.06
CA TRP A 11 11.73 -2.07 -8.79
C TRP A 11 10.75 -2.18 -7.62
N LEU A 12 9.45 -1.96 -7.83
CA LEU A 12 8.44 -2.10 -6.79
C LEU A 12 8.29 -3.55 -6.31
N THR A 13 8.26 -4.50 -7.23
CA THR A 13 8.28 -5.93 -6.88
C THR A 13 9.51 -6.34 -6.07
N LEU A 14 10.68 -5.74 -6.33
CA LEU A 14 11.89 -6.01 -5.55
C LEU A 14 11.83 -5.41 -4.14
N LEU A 15 11.08 -4.32 -3.95
CA LEU A 15 10.85 -3.66 -2.65
C LEU A 15 9.67 -4.27 -1.86
N GLY A 16 9.14 -5.41 -2.31
CA GLY A 16 8.03 -6.13 -1.66
C GLY A 16 6.65 -5.51 -1.92
N TRP A 17 6.55 -4.54 -2.83
CA TRP A 17 5.28 -4.00 -3.31
C TRP A 17 4.66 -4.91 -4.36
N ARG A 18 3.34 -5.04 -4.29
CA ARG A 18 2.50 -5.88 -5.16
C ARG A 18 1.47 -5.01 -5.86
N ASP A 19 0.95 -5.49 -6.97
CA ASP A 19 -0.09 -4.80 -7.72
C ASP A 19 -1.37 -4.65 -6.88
N VAL A 20 -1.94 -3.46 -6.80
CA VAL A 20 -3.16 -3.15 -6.04
C VAL A 20 -4.30 -4.13 -6.30
N THR A 21 -4.44 -4.63 -7.53
CA THR A 21 -5.50 -5.56 -7.91
C THR A 21 -5.45 -6.88 -7.14
N THR A 22 -4.25 -7.26 -6.70
CA THR A 22 -3.96 -8.48 -5.91
C THR A 22 -4.09 -8.29 -4.41
N ALA A 23 -4.50 -7.11 -3.95
CA ALA A 23 -4.61 -6.81 -2.53
C ALA A 23 -5.63 -7.72 -1.84
N PRO A 24 -5.27 -8.34 -0.70
CA PRO A 24 -6.18 -9.17 0.07
C PRO A 24 -7.30 -8.33 0.69
N PHE A 25 -8.46 -8.96 0.83
CA PHE A 25 -9.58 -8.39 1.59
C PHE A 25 -9.32 -8.51 3.09
N ASP A 26 -9.85 -7.55 3.86
CA ASP A 26 -9.84 -7.55 5.33
C ASP A 26 -8.44 -7.72 5.98
N CYS A 27 -7.39 -7.37 5.26
CA CYS A 27 -6.01 -7.40 5.75
C CYS A 27 -5.44 -5.99 5.80
N ALA A 28 -4.77 -5.65 6.90
CA ALA A 28 -4.08 -4.37 7.03
C ALA A 28 -2.88 -4.29 6.07
N ILE A 29 -2.93 -3.33 5.15
CA ILE A 29 -1.92 -3.12 4.12
C ILE A 29 -1.49 -1.66 4.05
N GLU A 30 -0.23 -1.42 3.67
CA GLU A 30 0.27 -0.10 3.26
C GLU A 30 -0.05 0.09 1.77
N LEU A 31 -0.65 1.22 1.40
CA LEU A 31 -0.99 1.56 0.01
C LEU A 31 0.00 2.59 -0.55
N ALA A 32 0.34 2.45 -1.84
CA ALA A 32 1.15 3.41 -2.58
C ALA A 32 0.41 3.94 -3.80
N VAL A 33 0.36 5.27 -3.91
CA VAL A 33 -0.16 5.99 -5.07
C VAL A 33 1.03 6.45 -5.90
N PHE A 34 1.16 5.94 -7.12
CA PHE A 34 2.13 6.42 -8.09
C PHE A 34 1.40 7.32 -9.08
N ASP A 35 1.48 8.62 -8.84
CA ASP A 35 1.06 9.66 -9.78
C ASP A 35 2.30 10.52 -10.14
N VAL A 36 2.18 11.85 -10.21
CA VAL A 36 3.32 12.77 -10.42
C VAL A 36 4.30 12.73 -9.24
N ASP A 37 3.79 12.51 -8.02
CA ASP A 37 4.59 12.42 -6.79
C ASP A 37 4.24 11.12 -6.03
N PRO A 38 5.09 10.08 -6.14
CA PRO A 38 4.78 8.78 -5.56
C PRO A 38 4.78 8.85 -4.03
N ARG A 39 3.63 8.58 -3.43
CA ARG A 39 3.43 8.65 -1.98
C ARG A 39 2.84 7.37 -1.43
N ARG A 40 3.19 7.08 -0.19
CA ARG A 40 2.69 5.94 0.58
C ARG A 40 1.78 6.45 1.69
N LEU A 41 0.70 5.71 1.95
CA LEU A 41 -0.20 6.02 3.05
C LEU A 41 0.48 5.57 4.35
N ALA A 42 0.75 6.50 5.25
CA ALA A 42 1.41 6.25 6.53
C ALA A 42 0.49 5.63 7.59
N PHE A 43 -0.59 4.97 7.17
CA PHE A 43 -1.58 4.34 8.02
C PHE A 43 -2.09 3.05 7.37
N PRO A 44 -2.50 2.05 8.18
CA PRO A 44 -3.00 0.79 7.66
C PRO A 44 -4.32 0.98 6.94
N CYS A 45 -4.44 0.38 5.77
CA CYS A 45 -5.65 0.41 4.96
C CYS A 45 -6.22 -1.00 4.81
N LEU A 46 -7.53 -1.10 4.59
CA LEU A 46 -8.25 -2.32 4.28
C LEU A 46 -8.89 -2.21 2.90
N ARG A 47 -8.90 -3.31 2.16
CA ARG A 47 -9.72 -3.45 0.97
C ARG A 47 -11.13 -3.87 1.37
N HIS A 48 -12.13 -3.03 1.09
CA HIS A 48 -13.53 -3.33 1.35
C HIS A 48 -14.34 -3.19 0.04
N GLY A 49 -14.59 -4.31 -0.63
CA GLY A 49 -15.15 -4.31 -1.98
C GLY A 49 -14.23 -3.59 -2.97
N ASP A 50 -14.77 -2.57 -3.64
CA ASP A 50 -14.03 -1.69 -4.55
C ASP A 50 -13.47 -0.42 -3.87
N ALA A 51 -13.71 -0.26 -2.57
CA ALA A 51 -13.26 0.90 -1.79
C ALA A 51 -12.08 0.56 -0.87
N TRP A 52 -11.35 1.59 -0.49
CA TRP A 52 -10.32 1.55 0.54
C TRP A 52 -10.84 2.18 1.82
N VAL A 53 -10.52 1.58 2.95
CA VAL A 53 -10.95 2.06 4.27
C VAL A 53 -9.72 2.14 5.16
N ASP A 54 -9.62 3.19 5.97
CA ASP A 54 -8.59 3.29 7.00
C ASP A 54 -8.90 2.24 8.08
N ALA A 55 -7.95 1.34 8.33
CA ALA A 55 -8.14 0.26 9.31
C ALA A 55 -8.25 0.79 10.75
N THR A 56 -7.81 2.01 11.01
CA THR A 56 -7.79 2.66 12.32
C THR A 56 -9.09 3.39 12.60
N THR A 57 -9.53 4.22 11.65
CA THR A 57 -10.71 5.08 11.81
C THR A 57 -11.98 4.47 11.23
N MET A 58 -11.86 3.39 10.45
CA MET A 58 -12.94 2.76 9.68
C MET A 58 -13.63 3.73 8.70
N GLN A 59 -12.93 4.81 8.30
CA GLN A 59 -13.43 5.78 7.34
C GLN A 59 -13.00 5.43 5.91
N PRO A 60 -13.89 5.61 4.90
CA PRO A 60 -13.53 5.41 3.51
C PRO A 60 -12.47 6.42 3.08
N ILE A 61 -11.52 5.97 2.28
CA ILE A 61 -10.42 6.77 1.75
C ILE A 61 -10.58 6.88 0.24
N GLU A 62 -10.66 8.10 -0.26
CA GLU A 62 -10.75 8.37 -1.69
C GLU A 62 -9.35 8.47 -2.31
N VAL A 63 -8.77 7.30 -2.59
CA VAL A 63 -7.44 7.18 -3.23
C VAL A 63 -7.48 6.19 -4.39
N SER A 64 -6.63 6.42 -5.39
CA SER A 64 -6.37 5.48 -6.49
C SER A 64 -4.98 4.84 -6.32
N PRO A 65 -4.80 3.91 -5.38
CA PRO A 65 -3.52 3.24 -5.18
C PRO A 65 -3.18 2.38 -6.38
N THR A 66 -1.88 2.27 -6.64
CA THR A 66 -1.32 1.47 -7.73
C THR A 66 -0.68 0.19 -7.20
N HIS A 67 -0.14 0.25 -5.98
CA HIS A 67 0.57 -0.85 -5.35
C HIS A 67 0.22 -0.96 -3.87
N TRP A 68 0.44 -2.14 -3.30
CA TRP A 68 0.27 -2.42 -1.88
C TRP A 68 1.40 -3.28 -1.32
N ARG A 69 1.54 -3.30 0.01
CA ARG A 69 2.26 -4.35 0.74
C ARG A 69 1.63 -4.57 2.10
N TYR A 70 2.00 -5.65 2.79
CA TYR A 70 1.56 -5.86 4.17
C TYR A 70 2.00 -4.70 5.05
N TRP A 71 1.06 -4.23 5.89
CA TRP A 71 1.35 -3.20 6.88
C TRP A 71 2.42 -3.71 7.83
N GLN A 72 3.51 -2.97 7.95
CA GLN A 72 4.56 -3.23 8.93
C GLN A 72 4.39 -2.17 10.02
N PRO A 73 3.85 -2.52 11.19
CA PRO A 73 3.81 -1.56 12.27
C PRO A 73 5.25 -1.15 12.59
N GLU A 74 5.52 0.16 12.61
CA GLU A 74 6.76 0.77 13.11
C GLU A 74 6.85 0.61 14.65
N VAL A 75 6.38 -0.52 15.16
CA VAL A 75 6.67 -0.94 16.52
C VAL A 75 8.06 -1.52 16.42
N LEU A 76 9.06 -0.67 16.63
CA LEU A 76 10.35 -1.14 17.13
C LEU A 76 10.02 -2.15 18.22
N PRO A 77 10.61 -3.36 18.23
CA PRO A 77 10.40 -4.27 19.33
C PRO A 77 10.78 -3.48 20.58
N MET A 78 9.77 -3.08 21.35
CA MET A 78 9.95 -2.67 22.73
C MET A 78 10.43 -3.96 23.39
N SER A 79 11.76 -4.15 23.32
CA SER A 79 12.48 -5.05 24.18
C SER A 79 12.29 -4.47 25.57
N CYS A 80 11.20 -4.84 26.23
CA CYS A 80 11.08 -4.73 27.66
C CYS A 80 12.01 -5.79 28.25
N CYS A 81 13.28 -5.45 28.43
CA CYS A 81 14.25 -6.16 29.25
C CYS A 81 15.12 -5.12 29.96
#